data_AF-A0A106BDK4-F1
#
_entry.id   AF-A0A106BDK4-F1
#
_cell.length_a   1.000
_cell.length_b   1.000
_cell.length_c   1.000
_cell.angle_alpha   90.00
_cell.angle_beta   90.00
_cell.angle_gamma   90.00
#
_symmetry.space_group_name_H-M   'P 1'
#
loop_
_entity.id
_entity.type
_entity.pdbx_description
1 polymer ?
#
loop_
_entity_poly.entity_id
_entity_poly.type
_entity_poly.pdbx_seq_one_letter_code
_entity_poly.pdbx_strand_id
1 'polypeptide(L)'
;HSQRALQVAGFSLAVAASVAWVMTAMGTLSSGAIIGWWFGWSVYEVLIRLSGKRYVKDGPWWQDHYRRASVMDMLSYVGFKNLLIGAALFLALKALGLLSL
;
A
#
# COMPACT_ATOMS: atom_id res chain seq x y z
N HIS A 1 -9.59 -16.33 21.70
CA HIS A 1 -8.25 -15.92 22.15
C HIS A 1 -7.46 -15.02 21.17
N SER A 2 -8.04 -14.33 20.17
CA SER A 2 -7.23 -13.68 19.11
C SER A 2 -7.53 -12.19 18.79
N GLN A 3 -8.64 -11.61 19.29
CA GLN A 3 -9.00 -10.23 18.92
C GLN A 3 -8.08 -9.16 19.53
N ARG A 4 -7.65 -9.32 20.79
CA ARG A 4 -6.73 -8.36 21.45
C ARG A 4 -5.32 -8.39 20.87
N ALA A 5 -4.80 -9.56 20.50
CA ALA A 5 -3.48 -9.68 19.88
C ALA A 5 -3.46 -9.02 18.49
N LEU A 6 -4.53 -9.21 17.70
CA LEU A 6 -4.73 -8.53 16.42
C LEU A 6 -4.87 -7.01 16.58
N GLN A 7 -5.61 -6.54 17.60
CA GLN A 7 -5.72 -5.11 17.90
C GLN A 7 -4.39 -4.49 18.33
N VAL A 8 -3.64 -5.16 19.21
CA VAL A 8 -2.32 -4.67 19.66
C VAL A 8 -1.34 -4.64 18.50
N ALA A 9 -1.32 -5.67 17.64
CA ALA A 9 -0.51 -5.69 16.43
C ALA A 9 -0.92 -4.59 15.42
N GLY A 10 -2.23 -4.33 15.28
CA GLY A 10 -2.73 -3.24 14.44
C GLY A 10 -2.37 -1.85 15.01
N PHE A 11 -2.40 -1.69 16.34
CA PHE A 11 -2.09 -0.43 17.00
C PHE A 11 -0.60 -0.12 16.94
N SER A 12 0.27 -1.10 17.17
CA SER A 12 1.72 -0.93 17.03
C SER A 12 2.12 -0.66 15.58
N LEU A 13 1.45 -1.28 14.61
CA LEU A 13 1.67 -0.98 13.19
C LEU A 13 1.18 0.42 12.80
N ALA A 14 0.07 0.89 13.39
CA ALA A 14 -0.41 2.26 13.20
C ALA A 14 0.57 3.29 13.79
N VAL A 15 1.11 3.03 14.99
CA VAL A 15 2.12 3.91 15.62
C VAL A 15 3.42 3.92 14.82
N ALA A 16 3.91 2.74 14.38
CA ALA A 16 5.08 2.65 13.50
C ALA A 16 4.84 3.42 12.20
N ALA A 17 3.61 3.40 11.67
CA ALA A 17 3.23 4.17 10.51
C ALA A 17 3.24 5.67 10.71
N SER A 18 2.60 6.16 11.78
CA SER A 18 2.63 7.58 12.12
C SER A 18 4.07 8.08 12.30
N VAL A 19 4.92 7.31 12.97
CA VAL A 19 6.33 7.68 13.19
C VAL A 19 7.13 7.69 11.89
N ALA A 20 6.98 6.69 11.02
CA ALA A 20 7.69 6.63 9.74
C ALA A 20 7.30 7.79 8.80
N TRP A 21 6.02 8.18 8.77
CA TRP A 21 5.57 9.33 7.98
C TRP A 21 6.10 10.66 8.57
N VAL A 22 6.14 10.82 9.89
CA VAL A 22 6.72 12.00 10.55
C VAL A 22 8.22 12.10 10.28
N MET A 23 8.97 11.00 10.40
CA MET A 23 10.40 11.00 10.13
C MET A 23 10.74 11.24 8.65
N THR A 24 9.84 10.79 7.74
CA THR A 24 9.93 11.08 6.30
C THR A 24 9.69 12.56 6.04
N ALA A 25 8.67 13.16 6.68
CA ALA A 25 8.38 14.59 6.57
C ALA A 25 9.50 15.47 7.15
N MET A 26 10.24 14.98 8.15
CA MET A 26 11.41 15.64 8.72
C MET A 26 12.68 15.54 7.86
N GLY A 27 12.65 14.83 6.72
CA GLY A 27 13.80 14.71 5.80
C GLY A 27 14.96 13.86 6.33
N THR A 28 14.73 13.10 7.42
CA THR A 28 15.76 12.26 8.06
C THR A 28 15.81 10.83 7.54
N LEU A 29 14.80 10.40 6.77
CA LEU A 29 14.79 9.07 6.16
C LEU A 29 15.59 9.05 4.85
N SER A 30 16.53 8.12 4.76
CA SER A 30 17.19 7.81 3.50
C SER A 30 16.17 7.35 2.45
N SER A 31 16.47 7.53 1.16
CA SER A 31 15.62 7.04 0.06
C SER A 31 15.30 5.55 0.21
N GLY A 32 16.25 4.75 0.72
CA GLY A 32 16.04 3.33 1.02
C GLY A 32 15.02 3.08 2.14
N ALA A 33 14.99 3.93 3.17
CA ALA A 33 14.00 3.83 4.23
C ALA A 33 12.59 4.22 3.74
N ILE A 34 12.48 5.22 2.84
CA ILE A 34 11.20 5.58 2.20
C ILE A 34 10.69 4.44 1.31
N ILE A 35 11.57 3.84 0.51
CA ILE A 35 11.22 2.67 -0.32
C ILE A 35 10.81 1.48 0.56
N GLY A 36 11.57 1.20 1.61
CA GLY A 36 11.26 0.15 2.59
C GLY A 36 9.91 0.38 3.27
N TRP A 37 9.59 1.62 3.60
CA TRP A 37 8.29 2.02 4.17
C TRP A 37 7.14 1.80 3.18
N TRP A 38 7.30 2.27 1.94
CA TRP A 38 6.32 2.09 0.85
C TRP A 38 6.06 0.61 0.54
N PHE A 39 7.13 -0.18 0.55
CA PHE A 39 7.08 -1.63 0.35
C PHE A 39 6.38 -2.32 1.54
N GLY A 40 6.77 -2.00 2.77
CA GLY A 40 6.16 -2.54 3.99
C GLY A 40 4.66 -2.27 4.06
N TRP A 41 4.23 -1.05 3.74
CA TRP A 41 2.81 -0.69 3.62
C TRP A 41 2.09 -1.52 2.54
N SER A 42 2.72 -1.72 1.39
CA SER A 42 2.15 -2.51 0.30
C SER A 42 1.96 -3.97 0.69
N VAL A 43 2.93 -4.58 1.39
CA VAL A 43 2.82 -5.96 1.91
C VAL A 43 1.71 -6.06 2.96
N TYR A 44 1.66 -5.10 3.90
CA TYR A 44 0.59 -5.05 4.91
C TYR A 44 -0.81 -4.97 4.27
N GLU A 45 -0.98 -4.11 3.26
CA GLU A 45 -2.25 -3.97 2.56
C GLU A 45 -2.67 -5.25 1.82
N VAL A 46 -1.71 -5.99 1.26
CA VAL A 46 -1.98 -7.30 0.64
C VAL A 46 -2.47 -8.30 1.69
N LEU A 47 -1.83 -8.37 2.85
CA LEU A 47 -2.20 -9.30 3.93
C LEU A 47 -3.59 -9.00 4.51
N ILE A 48 -3.92 -7.73 4.72
CA ILE A 48 -5.25 -7.37 5.25
C ILE A 48 -6.35 -7.61 4.22
N ARG A 49 -6.10 -7.36 2.93
CA ARG A 49 -7.06 -7.66 1.85
C ARG A 49 -7.23 -9.16 1.61
N LEU A 50 -6.16 -9.94 1.80
CA LEU A 50 -6.22 -11.40 1.78
C LEU A 50 -7.12 -11.96 2.90
N SER A 51 -7.15 -11.27 4.05
CA SER A 51 -7.96 -11.65 5.21
C SER A 51 -9.44 -11.25 5.09
N GLY A 52 -9.78 -10.37 4.14
CA GLY A 52 -11.15 -9.90 3.89
C GLY A 52 -11.93 -10.74 2.88
N LYS A 53 -13.13 -10.27 2.50
CA LYS A 53 -13.91 -10.87 1.39
C LYS A 53 -13.24 -10.52 0.08
N ARG A 54 -12.56 -11.51 -0.50
CA ARG A 54 -11.65 -11.29 -1.61
C ARG A 54 -12.21 -11.80 -2.93
N TYR A 55 -12.97 -10.95 -3.61
CA TYR A 55 -13.57 -11.25 -4.91
C TYR A 55 -13.03 -10.30 -5.99
N VAL A 56 -12.71 -10.85 -7.15
CA VAL A 56 -12.33 -10.09 -8.35
C VAL A 56 -13.29 -10.48 -9.46
N LYS A 57 -13.67 -9.49 -10.25
CA LYS A 57 -14.49 -9.66 -11.43
C LYS A 57 -13.70 -10.45 -12.48
N ASP A 58 -14.27 -11.54 -12.93
CA ASP A 58 -13.73 -12.38 -14.00
C ASP A 58 -14.61 -12.26 -15.24
N GLY A 59 -14.01 -12.47 -16.43
CA GLY A 59 -14.74 -12.44 -17.69
C GLY A 59 -15.02 -11.02 -18.22
N PRO A 60 -15.89 -10.90 -19.24
CA PRO A 60 -16.20 -9.63 -19.87
C PRO A 60 -16.72 -8.60 -18.88
N TRP A 61 -16.31 -7.34 -19.07
CA TRP A 61 -16.63 -6.24 -18.15
C TRP A 61 -18.15 -5.97 -18.00
N TRP A 62 -18.99 -6.47 -18.91
CA TRP A 62 -20.46 -6.38 -18.84
C TRP A 62 -21.14 -7.56 -18.13
N GLN A 63 -20.43 -8.65 -17.84
CA GLN A 63 -20.98 -9.79 -17.11
C GLN A 63 -20.76 -9.61 -15.60
N ASP A 64 -21.50 -10.36 -14.78
CA ASP A 64 -21.40 -10.29 -13.31
C ASP A 64 -20.80 -11.58 -12.72
N HIS A 65 -19.72 -12.05 -13.34
CA HIS A 65 -18.96 -13.20 -12.87
C HIS A 65 -17.88 -12.75 -11.88
N TYR A 66 -17.89 -13.30 -10.67
CA TYR A 66 -16.88 -13.03 -9.64
C TYR A 66 -16.19 -14.32 -9.23
N ARG A 67 -14.86 -14.28 -9.18
CA ARG A 67 -14.02 -15.36 -8.66
C ARG A 67 -13.36 -14.93 -7.38
N ARG A 68 -13.07 -15.88 -6.50
CA ARG A 68 -12.20 -15.67 -5.34
C ARG A 68 -10.79 -15.35 -5.82
N ALA A 69 -10.28 -14.18 -5.46
CA ALA A 69 -9.03 -13.71 -6.03
C ALA A 69 -7.80 -14.47 -5.48
N SER A 70 -6.80 -14.68 -6.34
CA SER A 70 -5.55 -15.43 -6.11
C SER A 70 -4.43 -14.52 -5.62
N VAL A 71 -3.48 -14.91 -4.76
CA VAL A 71 -2.48 -13.97 -4.15
C VAL A 71 -1.90 -12.94 -5.14
N MET A 72 -1.57 -13.37 -6.36
CA MET A 72 -1.13 -12.51 -7.46
C MET A 72 -2.13 -11.39 -7.83
N ASP A 73 -3.43 -11.66 -7.90
CA ASP A 73 -4.44 -10.63 -8.18
C ASP A 73 -4.42 -9.48 -7.14
N MET A 74 -4.01 -9.75 -5.90
CA MET A 74 -3.94 -8.75 -4.82
C MET A 74 -2.61 -8.02 -4.89
N LEU A 75 -1.51 -8.75 -5.13
CA LEU A 75 -0.20 -8.16 -5.33
C LEU A 75 -0.23 -7.18 -6.51
N SER A 76 -0.81 -7.58 -7.65
CA SER A 76 -0.97 -6.73 -8.83
C SER A 76 -1.86 -5.53 -8.52
N TYR A 77 -3.01 -5.73 -7.87
CA TYR A 77 -3.90 -4.63 -7.52
C TYR A 77 -3.23 -3.61 -6.60
N VAL A 78 -2.64 -4.06 -5.48
CA VAL A 78 -2.05 -3.17 -4.46
C VAL A 78 -0.77 -2.53 -4.99
N GLY A 79 0.10 -3.32 -5.61
CA GLY A 79 1.37 -2.86 -6.18
C GLY A 79 1.15 -1.82 -7.27
N PHE A 80 0.24 -2.08 -8.20
CA PHE A 80 -0.08 -1.14 -9.28
C PHE A 80 -0.65 0.17 -8.73
N LYS A 81 -1.63 0.10 -7.81
CA LYS A 81 -2.21 1.29 -7.18
C LYS A 81 -1.16 2.13 -6.45
N ASN A 82 -0.31 1.50 -5.65
CA ASN A 82 0.71 2.21 -4.88
C ASN A 82 1.81 2.79 -5.77
N LEU A 83 2.17 2.09 -6.86
CA LEU A 83 3.11 2.59 -7.87
C LEU A 83 2.53 3.79 -8.61
N LEU A 84 1.25 3.76 -9.00
CA LEU A 84 0.58 4.88 -9.65
C LEU A 84 0.56 6.13 -8.76
N ILE A 85 0.31 5.96 -7.45
CA ILE A 85 0.38 7.08 -6.49
C ILE A 85 1.79 7.67 -6.46
N GLY A 86 2.83 6.82 -6.40
CA GLY A 86 4.23 7.28 -6.41
C GLY A 86 4.61 7.98 -7.71
N ALA A 87 4.21 7.41 -8.85
CA ALA A 87 4.45 7.98 -10.17
C ALA A 87 3.72 9.32 -10.33
N ALA A 88 2.45 9.40 -9.94
CA ALA A 88 1.67 10.64 -10.01
C ALA A 88 2.27 11.73 -9.12
N LEU A 89 2.67 11.40 -7.90
CA LEU A 89 3.34 12.34 -6.99
C LEU A 89 4.66 12.85 -7.59
N PHE A 90 5.49 11.94 -8.11
CA PHE A 90 6.75 12.31 -8.76
C PHE A 90 6.53 13.22 -9.97
N LEU A 91 5.59 12.87 -10.85
CA LEU A 91 5.26 13.67 -12.03
C LEU A 91 4.69 15.03 -11.65
N ALA A 92 3.84 15.12 -10.63
CA ALA A 92 3.28 16.38 -10.14
C ALA A 92 4.38 17.30 -9.56
N LEU A 93 5.26 16.76 -8.70
CA LEU A 93 6.37 17.52 -8.15
C LEU A 93 7.34 18.01 -9.24
N LYS A 94 7.59 17.18 -10.26
CA LYS A 94 8.38 17.56 -11.44
C LYS A 94 7.70 18.66 -12.26
N ALA A 95 6.40 18.54 -12.50
CA ALA A 95 5.62 19.53 -13.24
C ALA A 95 5.55 20.89 -12.54
N LEU A 96 5.55 20.90 -11.19
CA LEU A 96 5.58 22.12 -10.37
C LEU A 96 6.98 22.73 -10.22
N GLY A 97 8.03 22.14 -10.81
CA GLY A 97 9.41 22.63 -10.70
C GLY A 97 10.03 22.43 -9.31
N LEU A 98 9.42 21.61 -8.46
CA LEU A 98 9.90 21.30 -7.10
C LEU A 98 10.97 20.20 -7.08
N LEU A 99 11.18 19.52 -8.22
CA LEU A 99 12.25 18.54 -8.42
C LEU A 99 13.20 19.05 -9.51
N SER A 100 14.34 19.61 -9.08
CA SER A 100 15.49 19.84 -9.96
C SER A 100 16.32 18.56 -10.04
N LEU A 101 16.43 17.99 -11.24
CA LEU A 101 17.31 16.86 -11.53
C LEU A 101 18.74 17.37 -11.72
#